data_AF-A0AAU8GUQ7-F1
#
_entry.id   AF-A0AAU8GUQ7-F1
#
_cell.length_a   1.000
_cell.length_b   1.000
_cell.length_c   1.000
_cell.angle_alpha   90.00
_cell.angle_beta   90.00
_cell.angle_gamma   90.00
#
_symmetry.space_group_name_H-M   'P 1'
#
loop_
_entity.id
_entity.type
_entity.pdbx_description
1 polymer ?
#
loop_
_entity_poly.entity_id
_entity_poly.type
_entity_poly.pdbx_seq_one_letter_code
_entity_poly.pdbx_strand_id
1 'polypeptide(L)' 'MVRKLFLIAVCFVVFVISGFAVTQNQDTATASQRVDYCLAMNSDGKIETMIAVKPCTPSGWWCTSNSQCCSGRCTNNVCD' A
#
# COMPACT_ATOMS: atom_id res chain seq x y z
N MET A 1 -2.90 24.66 -50.17
CA MET A 1 -3.82 23.93 -49.26
C MET A 1 -3.08 22.99 -48.30
N VAL A 2 -2.00 22.33 -48.76
CA VAL A 2 -1.16 21.40 -47.98
C VAL A 2 -0.56 21.96 -46.67
N ARG A 3 -0.16 23.23 -46.63
CA ARG A 3 0.44 23.86 -45.43
C ARG A 3 -0.54 24.02 -44.25
N LYS A 4 -1.83 24.24 -44.53
CA LYS A 4 -2.89 24.29 -43.50
C LYS A 4 -3.24 22.89 -42.99
N LEU A 5 -3.24 21.90 -43.90
CA LEU A 5 -3.45 20.49 -43.55
C LEU A 5 -2.34 19.96 -42.62
N PHE A 6 -1.10 20.38 -42.89
CA PHE A 6 0.07 19.99 -42.08
C PHE A 6 -0.01 20.51 -40.64
N LEU A 7 -0.46 21.77 -40.46
CA LEU A 7 -0.63 22.36 -39.12
C LEU A 7 -1.70 21.64 -38.30
N ILE A 8 -2.83 21.27 -38.93
CA ILE A 8 -3.92 20.55 -38.26
C ILE A 8 -3.44 19.16 -37.83
N ALA A 9 -2.70 18.46 -38.69
CA ALA A 9 -2.12 17.15 -38.37
C ALA A 9 -1.14 17.21 -37.19
N VAL A 10 -0.26 18.22 -37.16
CA VAL A 10 0.69 18.43 -36.05
C VAL A 10 -0.06 18.70 -34.73
N CYS A 11 -1.10 19.54 -34.75
CA CYS A 11 -1.90 19.80 -33.55
C CYS A 11 -2.60 18.54 -33.03
N PHE A 12 -3.13 17.69 -33.91
CA PHE A 12 -3.78 16.44 -33.53
C PHE A 12 -2.79 15.47 -32.89
N VAL A 13 -1.58 15.36 -33.45
CA VAL A 13 -0.51 14.51 -32.91
C VAL A 13 -0.09 15.00 -31.52
N VAL A 14 0.09 16.31 -31.34
CA VAL A 14 0.45 16.88 -30.03
C VAL A 14 -0.64 16.63 -28.99
N PHE A 15 -1.91 16.80 -29.36
CA PHE A 15 -3.04 16.62 -28.45
C PHE A 15 -3.16 15.15 -27.98
N VAL A 16 -2.99 14.20 -28.91
CA VAL A 16 -2.99 12.76 -28.62
C VAL A 16 -1.83 12.39 -27.70
N ILE A 17 -0.63 12.96 -27.90
CA ILE A 17 0.53 12.68 -27.03
C ILE A 17 0.31 13.26 -25.62
N SER A 18 -0.28 14.45 -25.49
CA SER A 18 -0.53 15.09 -24.19
C SER A 18 -1.70 14.48 -23.41
N GLY A 19 -2.59 13.73 -24.07
CA GLY A 19 -3.81 13.17 -23.48
C GLY A 19 -3.62 11.93 -22.60
N PHE A 20 -2.42 11.32 -22.59
CA PHE A 20 -2.16 10.09 -21.84
C PHE A 20 -1.17 10.29 -20.70
N ALA A 21 -1.30 11.37 -19.93
CA ALA A 21 -0.64 11.43 -18.63
C ALA A 21 -1.51 10.71 -17.59
N VAL A 22 -1.48 9.36 -17.58
CA VAL A 22 -1.97 8.61 -16.42
C VAL A 22 -0.88 8.62 -15.37
N THR A 23 -1.03 9.46 -14.35
CA THR A 23 -0.17 9.40 -13.17
C THR A 23 -0.61 8.20 -12.35
N GLN A 24 0.13 7.09 -12.40
CA GLN A 24 -0.04 6.05 -11.40
C GLN A 24 0.49 6.59 -10.07
N ASN A 25 -0.33 6.54 -9.01
CA ASN A 25 0.15 6.72 -7.64
C ASN A 25 1.08 5.55 -7.34
N GLN A 26 2.38 5.85 -7.26
CA GLN A 26 3.38 4.86 -6.89
C GLN A 26 3.34 4.69 -5.37
N ASP A 27 2.45 3.83 -4.88
CA ASP A 27 2.56 3.28 -3.54
C ASP A 27 3.85 2.46 -3.50
N THR A 28 4.93 3.09 -3.06
CA THR A 28 6.20 2.42 -2.84
C THR A 28 6.06 1.65 -1.53
N ALA A 29 5.27 0.59 -1.56
CA ALA A 29 5.26 -0.41 -0.50
C ALA A 29 6.61 -1.14 -0.59
N THR A 30 7.62 -0.55 0.03
CA THR A 30 8.89 -1.19 0.32
C THR A 30 8.61 -2.58 0.86
N ALA A 31 9.21 -3.61 0.27
CA ALA A 31 9.17 -4.96 0.78
C ALA A 31 9.60 -4.95 2.26
N SER A 32 8.65 -4.92 3.18
CA SER A 32 8.92 -4.91 4.62
C SER A 32 7.77 -5.57 5.33
N GLN A 33 7.86 -6.90 5.36
CA GLN A 33 7.18 -7.79 6.30
C GLN A 33 5.64 -7.74 6.23
N ARG A 34 4.96 -8.90 6.22
CA ARG A 34 3.50 -8.93 6.39
C ARG A 34 3.21 -8.46 7.82
N VAL A 35 2.98 -7.17 7.98
CA VAL A 35 2.56 -6.54 9.24
C VAL A 35 1.11 -6.15 9.01
N ASP A 36 0.19 -6.83 9.68
CA ASP A 36 -1.21 -6.42 9.71
C ASP A 36 -1.25 -5.05 10.39
N TYR A 37 -1.56 -3.99 9.66
CA TYR A 37 -1.65 -2.64 10.22
C TYR A 37 -3.13 -2.32 10.46
N CYS A 38 -3.46 -1.84 11.66
CA CYS A 38 -4.75 -1.20 11.86
C CYS A 38 -4.59 0.28 11.49
N LEU A 39 -5.31 0.73 10.46
CA LEU A 39 -5.36 2.14 10.10
C LEU A 39 -6.30 2.85 11.08
N ALA A 40 -5.75 3.68 11.96
CA ALA A 40 -6.55 4.66 12.69
C ALA A 40 -6.83 5.85 11.76
N MET A 41 -8.09 6.03 11.38
CA MET A 41 -8.56 7.19 10.62
C MET A 41 -9.17 8.21 11.59
N ASN A 42 -8.80 9.49 11.46
CA ASN A 42 -9.49 10.57 12.16
C ASN A 42 -10.78 10.97 11.40
N SER A 43 -11.72 11.64 12.07
CA SER A 43 -12.97 12.16 11.50
C SER A 43 -12.78 13.07 10.28
N ASP A 44 -11.59 13.64 10.11
CA ASP A 44 -11.20 14.45 8.95
C ASP A 44 -10.74 13.62 7.73
N GLY A 45 -10.81 12.28 7.80
CA GLY A 45 -10.45 11.36 6.72
C GLY A 45 -8.94 11.17 6.49
N LYS A 46 -8.10 11.72 7.37
CA LYS A 46 -6.65 11.57 7.31
C LYS A 46 -6.22 10.34 8.12
N ILE A 47 -5.33 9.52 7.55
CA ILE A 47 -4.64 8.45 8.28
C ILE A 47 -3.66 9.14 9.23
N GLU A 48 -3.91 9.08 10.52
CA GLU A 48 -3.11 9.84 11.48
C GLU A 48 -1.90 9.09 12.00
N THR A 49 -1.90 7.75 11.96
CA THR A 49 -0.76 6.98 12.46
C THR A 49 -0.76 5.58 11.87
N MET A 50 0.39 5.15 11.33
CA MET A 50 0.65 3.75 11.03
C MET A 50 0.95 3.06 12.36
N ILE A 51 -0.08 2.51 13.01
CA ILE A 51 0.13 1.71 14.22
C ILE A 51 0.68 0.37 13.74
N ALA A 52 1.98 0.17 13.95
CA ALA A 52 2.62 -1.12 13.73
C ALA A 52 2.08 -2.11 14.77
N VAL A 53 1.02 -2.83 14.42
CA VAL A 53 0.64 -4.02 15.16
C VAL A 53 1.70 -5.05 14.80
N LYS A 54 2.57 -5.37 15.77
CA LYS A 54 3.50 -6.48 15.60
C LYS A 54 2.66 -7.70 15.17
N PRO A 55 2.95 -8.33 14.02
CA PRO A 55 2.20 -9.52 13.60
C PRO A 55 2.37 -10.53 14.73
N CYS A 56 1.24 -10.87 15.34
CA CYS A 56 1.19 -11.76 16.48
C CYS A 56 0.66 -13.10 16.01
N THR A 57 1.23 -14.15 16.55
CA THR A 57 0.88 -15.53 16.28
C THR A 57 -0.44 -15.84 17.00
N PRO A 58 -1.48 -16.33 16.28
CA PRO A 58 -2.75 -16.68 16.91
C PRO A 58 -2.62 -17.93 17.78
N SER A 59 -3.60 -18.15 18.66
CA SER A 59 -3.71 -19.35 19.51
C SER A 59 -3.59 -20.64 18.69
N GLY A 60 -2.89 -21.65 19.22
CA GLY A 60 -2.68 -22.94 18.57
C GLY A 60 -1.51 -23.01 17.58
N TRP A 61 -0.82 -21.90 17.33
CA TRP A 61 0.35 -21.87 16.44
C TRP A 61 1.68 -21.90 17.20
N TRP A 62 2.73 -22.36 16.52
CA TRP A 62 4.04 -22.51 17.10
C TRP A 62 4.67 -21.17 17.50
N CYS A 63 5.33 -21.15 18.66
CA CYS A 63 6.02 -19.98 19.20
C CYS A 63 7.34 -20.36 19.88
N THR A 64 8.25 -19.39 19.92
CA THR A 64 9.53 -19.46 20.67
C THR A 64 9.63 -18.46 21.79
N SER A 65 8.76 -17.44 21.81
CA SER A 65 8.70 -16.47 22.91
C SER A 65 7.28 -15.97 23.12
N ASN A 66 6.96 -15.61 24.37
CA ASN A 66 5.67 -15.05 24.77
C ASN A 66 5.27 -13.83 23.94
N SER A 67 6.24 -13.00 23.56
CA SER A 67 6.01 -11.80 22.75
C SER A 67 5.56 -12.10 21.32
N GLN A 68 5.70 -13.34 20.84
CA GLN A 68 5.22 -13.72 19.51
C GLN A 68 3.71 -13.94 19.49
N CYS A 69 3.11 -14.40 20.59
CA CYS A 69 1.69 -14.74 20.64
C CYS A 69 0.81 -13.51 20.88
N CYS A 70 -0.37 -13.47 20.26
CA CYS A 70 -1.34 -12.38 20.48
C CYS A 70 -1.83 -12.35 21.94
N SER A 71 -1.89 -13.51 22.61
CA SER A 71 -2.21 -13.65 24.02
C SER A 71 -1.06 -13.28 24.96
N GLY A 72 0.15 -13.04 24.43
CA GLY A 72 1.35 -12.82 25.22
C GLY A 72 1.84 -14.05 25.98
N ARG A 73 1.33 -15.25 25.67
CA ARG A 73 1.69 -16.51 26.32
C ARG A 73 2.06 -17.58 25.30
N CYS A 74 3.28 -18.09 25.43
CA CYS A 74 3.78 -19.23 24.67
C CYS A 74 3.93 -20.42 25.63
N THR A 75 3.05 -21.41 25.51
CA THR A 75 2.99 -22.58 26.38
C THR A 75 3.26 -23.83 25.56
N ASN A 76 4.24 -24.65 25.97
CA ASN A 76 4.62 -25.86 25.25
C ASN A 76 4.91 -25.62 23.75
N ASN A 77 5.61 -24.52 23.45
CA ASN A 77 5.90 -24.06 22.08
C ASN A 77 4.66 -23.74 21.23
N VAL A 78 3.51 -23.52 21.85
CA VAL A 78 2.24 -23.17 21.19
C VAL A 78 1.65 -21.93 21.85
N CYS A 79 1.09 -21.03 21.06
CA CYS A 79 0.38 -19.87 21.60
C CYS A 79 -0.91 -20.31 22.28
N ASP A 80 -1.13 -19.81 23.49
CA ASP A 80 -2.38 -19.98 24.25
C ASP A 80 -3.51 -19.18 23.58
#